data_AF-A0A965QH85-F1
#
_entry.id   AF-A0A965QH85-F1
#
_cell.length_a   1.000
_cell.length_b   1.000
_cell.length_c   1.000
_cell.angle_alpha   90.00
_cell.angle_beta   90.00
_cell.angle_gamma   90.00
#
_symmetry.space_group_name_H-M   'P 1'
#
loop_
_entity.id
_entity.type
_entity.pdbx_description
1 polymer ?
#
loop_
_entity_poly.entity_id
_entity_poly.type
_entity_poly.pdbx_seq_one_letter_code
_entity_poly.pdbx_strand_id
1 'polypeptide(L)'
;EFDQLSQEIDRISDTTEFNGLQLLRPNDKPDGIKVQVGYNGTESDQLTLKFGDSSDGISAETLGVKDTNLVSSDRETVAKNLEAIDKGLATIASSRAVLGSLQSRLGAAINNISQGTETMSAASSRIRDVDFAEETARLTQNRILSQAGLAVLSQANQRPEMALSLLR
;
A
#
# COMPACT_ATOMS: atom_id res chain seq x y z
N GLU A 1 9.15 -26.94 -34.15
CA GLU A 1 8.14 -25.91 -33.80
C GLU A 1 7.71 -26.04 -32.35
N PHE A 2 7.16 -27.17 -31.90
CA PHE A 2 6.79 -27.35 -30.49
C PHE A 2 7.94 -27.15 -29.50
N ASP A 3 9.11 -27.76 -29.74
CA ASP A 3 10.30 -27.53 -28.90
C ASP A 3 10.73 -26.06 -28.86
N GLN A 4 10.51 -25.31 -29.94
CA GLN A 4 10.80 -23.88 -29.99
C GLN A 4 9.78 -23.08 -29.17
N LEU A 5 8.51 -23.49 -29.15
CA LEU A 5 7.49 -22.90 -28.29
C LEU A 5 7.77 -23.18 -26.81
N SER A 6 8.22 -24.40 -26.46
CA SER A 6 8.65 -24.73 -25.10
C SER A 6 9.87 -23.92 -24.67
N GLN A 7 10.86 -23.74 -25.55
CA GLN A 7 11.99 -22.84 -25.31
C GLN A 7 11.55 -21.39 -25.14
N GLU A 8 10.53 -20.94 -25.88
CA GLU A 8 9.99 -19.60 -25.76
C GLU A 8 9.25 -19.38 -24.44
N ILE A 9 8.52 -20.40 -23.94
CA ILE A 9 7.92 -20.38 -22.60
C ILE A 9 9.01 -20.20 -21.53
N ASP A 10 10.10 -20.97 -21.62
CA ASP A 10 11.22 -20.85 -20.68
C ASP A 10 11.92 -19.48 -20.81
N ARG A 11 12.09 -18.96 -22.04
CA ARG A 11 12.64 -17.62 -22.27
C ARG A 11 11.78 -16.53 -21.63
N ILE A 12 10.45 -16.60 -21.78
CA ILE A 12 9.53 -15.64 -21.17
C ILE A 12 9.61 -15.74 -19.64
N SER A 13 9.68 -16.95 -19.09
CA SER A 13 9.87 -17.15 -17.65
C SER A 13 11.15 -16.49 -17.13
N ASP A 14 12.25 -16.68 -17.86
CA ASP A 14 13.60 -16.24 -17.48
C ASP A 14 13.85 -14.75 -17.70
N THR A 15 13.08 -14.10 -18.58
CA THR A 15 13.27 -12.68 -18.94
C THR A 15 12.23 -11.76 -18.30
N THR A 16 11.20 -12.30 -17.66
CA THR A 16 10.16 -11.48 -17.02
C THR A 16 10.61 -11.03 -15.63
N GLU A 17 11.16 -9.83 -15.56
CA GLU A 17 11.57 -9.19 -14.32
C GLU A 17 10.87 -7.85 -14.08
N PHE A 18 10.83 -7.43 -12.81
CA PHE A 18 10.47 -6.08 -12.42
C PHE A 18 11.45 -5.58 -11.36
N ASN A 19 12.09 -4.43 -11.63
CA ASN A 19 13.13 -3.86 -10.76
C ASN A 19 14.24 -4.88 -10.40
N GLY A 20 14.63 -5.71 -11.37
CA GLY A 20 15.65 -6.77 -11.20
C GLY A 20 15.18 -8.00 -10.42
N LEU A 21 13.89 -8.09 -10.04
CA LEU A 21 13.31 -9.29 -9.44
C LEU A 21 12.65 -10.14 -10.52
N GLN A 22 13.07 -11.39 -10.65
CA GLN A 22 12.40 -12.36 -11.51
C GLN A 22 11.00 -12.66 -10.98
N LEU A 23 9.99 -12.53 -11.85
CA LEU A 23 8.58 -12.65 -11.45
C LEU A 23 8.05 -14.07 -11.66
N LEU A 24 8.43 -14.73 -12.75
CA LEU A 24 7.86 -16.02 -13.16
C LEU A 24 8.75 -17.22 -12.75
N ARG A 25 9.96 -16.96 -12.27
CA ARG A 25 10.86 -17.95 -11.67
C ARG A 25 10.88 -17.87 -10.15
N PRO A 26 11.02 -19.01 -9.46
CA PRO A 26 11.01 -19.07 -8.01
C PRO A 26 12.32 -18.61 -7.35
N ASN A 27 13.40 -18.45 -8.13
CA ASN A 27 14.77 -18.32 -7.59
C ASN A 27 14.98 -17.07 -6.72
N ASP A 28 14.28 -15.97 -6.98
CA ASP A 28 14.52 -14.72 -6.23
C ASP A 28 13.59 -14.57 -5.02
N LYS A 29 12.37 -15.12 -5.08
CA LYS A 29 11.31 -14.98 -4.07
C LYS A 29 10.35 -16.18 -4.06
N PRO A 30 10.74 -17.35 -3.54
CA PRO A 30 9.91 -18.56 -3.53
C PRO A 30 8.63 -18.39 -2.69
N ASP A 31 8.68 -17.55 -1.66
CA ASP A 31 7.52 -17.21 -0.82
C ASP A 31 6.62 -16.12 -1.40
N GLY A 32 6.92 -15.66 -2.62
CA GLY A 32 6.24 -14.54 -3.27
C GLY A 32 6.79 -13.18 -2.85
N ILE A 33 6.33 -12.15 -3.56
CA ILE A 33 6.65 -10.75 -3.30
C ILE A 33 5.63 -10.21 -2.30
N LYS A 34 6.09 -9.71 -1.15
CA LYS A 34 5.21 -9.09 -0.16
C LYS A 34 5.10 -7.59 -0.46
N VAL A 35 3.88 -7.10 -0.62
CA VAL A 35 3.58 -5.67 -0.78
C VAL A 35 2.86 -5.17 0.45
N GLN A 36 3.42 -4.15 1.08
CA GLN A 36 2.84 -3.49 2.25
C GLN A 36 1.67 -2.60 1.80
N VAL A 37 0.47 -2.88 2.31
CA VAL A 37 -0.77 -2.16 2.00
C VAL A 37 -1.45 -1.54 3.23
N GLY A 38 -0.82 -1.63 4.40
CA GLY A 38 -1.26 -0.97 5.63
C GLY A 38 -0.12 -0.25 6.34
N TYR A 39 -0.44 0.44 7.44
CA TYR A 39 0.51 1.33 8.12
C TYR A 39 1.16 0.71 9.37
N ASN A 40 0.69 -0.45 9.87
CA ASN A 40 1.22 -1.06 11.09
C ASN A 40 2.47 -1.92 10.86
N GLY A 41 2.83 -2.22 9.60
CA GLY A 41 4.00 -3.03 9.27
C GLY A 41 3.88 -4.50 9.68
N THR A 42 2.67 -4.99 9.98
CA THR A 42 2.40 -6.38 10.34
C THR A 42 2.11 -7.24 9.12
N GLU A 43 2.13 -8.57 9.26
CA GLU A 43 1.78 -9.48 8.16
C GLU A 43 0.32 -9.32 7.70
N SER A 44 -0.60 -8.93 8.58
CA SER A 44 -2.00 -8.67 8.23
C SER A 44 -2.16 -7.46 7.30
N ASP A 45 -1.18 -6.56 7.30
CA ASP A 45 -1.13 -5.37 6.44
C ASP A 45 -0.36 -5.63 5.14
N GLN A 46 -0.01 -6.88 4.85
CA GLN A 46 0.75 -7.26 3.66
C GLN A 46 -0.08 -8.11 2.71
N LEU A 47 0.17 -7.91 1.43
CA LEU A 47 -0.37 -8.71 0.36
C LEU A 47 0.75 -9.46 -0.33
N THR A 48 0.67 -10.78 -0.35
CA THR A 48 1.67 -11.62 -1.02
C THR A 48 1.27 -11.86 -2.48
N LEU A 49 2.13 -11.46 -3.41
CA LEU A 49 2.04 -11.77 -4.83
C LEU A 49 2.84 -13.03 -5.11
N LYS A 50 2.15 -14.08 -5.55
CA LYS A 50 2.76 -15.32 -6.04
C LYS A 50 2.38 -15.53 -7.49
N PHE A 51 3.36 -15.87 -8.31
CA PHE A 51 3.18 -16.22 -9.71
C PHE A 51 3.25 -17.75 -9.81
N GLY A 52 2.11 -18.41 -9.98
CA GLY A 52 2.00 -19.87 -9.90
C GLY A 52 1.46 -20.37 -8.57
N ASP A 53 0.89 -21.58 -8.60
CA ASP A 53 0.41 -22.31 -7.40
C ASP A 53 1.54 -23.14 -6.77
N SER A 54 2.57 -23.49 -7.56
CA SER A 54 3.76 -24.19 -7.11
C SER A 54 4.88 -23.21 -6.75
N SER A 55 5.69 -23.58 -5.76
CA SER A 55 6.93 -22.91 -5.38
C SER A 55 8.00 -22.90 -6.47
N ASP A 56 7.72 -23.49 -7.64
CA ASP A 56 8.68 -23.78 -8.70
C ASP A 56 8.53 -22.82 -9.91
N GLY A 57 7.58 -21.87 -9.84
CA GLY A 57 7.32 -20.89 -10.90
C GLY A 57 6.67 -21.47 -12.15
N ILE A 58 6.66 -20.68 -13.23
CA ILE A 58 6.02 -21.03 -14.52
C ILE A 58 7.11 -21.31 -15.55
N SER A 59 7.28 -22.56 -15.97
CA SER A 59 8.25 -23.00 -16.99
C SER A 59 7.63 -24.11 -17.85
N ALA A 60 8.25 -24.46 -18.98
CA ALA A 60 7.79 -25.58 -19.78
C ALA A 60 7.77 -26.90 -18.98
N GLU A 61 8.67 -27.03 -18.01
CA GLU A 61 8.75 -28.19 -17.11
C GLU A 61 7.61 -28.21 -16.08
N THR A 62 7.37 -27.09 -15.38
CA THR A 62 6.30 -27.02 -14.37
C THR A 62 4.90 -27.04 -14.98
N LEU A 63 4.77 -26.64 -16.26
CA LEU A 63 3.56 -26.79 -17.06
C LEU A 63 3.40 -28.19 -17.66
N GLY A 64 4.40 -29.06 -17.55
CA GLY A 64 4.37 -30.44 -18.06
C GLY A 64 4.46 -30.55 -19.58
N VAL A 65 4.94 -29.51 -20.28
CA VAL A 65 4.99 -29.44 -21.75
C VAL A 65 6.40 -29.60 -22.34
N LYS A 66 7.42 -29.79 -21.49
CA LYS A 66 8.83 -29.90 -21.91
C LYS A 66 9.16 -31.19 -22.69
N ASP A 67 8.63 -32.32 -22.26
CA ASP A 67 8.93 -33.65 -22.82
C ASP A 67 7.79 -34.22 -23.70
N THR A 68 6.86 -33.37 -24.14
CA THR A 68 5.69 -33.80 -24.91
C THR A 68 6.10 -34.28 -26.31
N ASN A 69 6.04 -35.60 -26.53
CA ASN A 69 6.39 -36.19 -27.82
C ASN A 69 5.21 -36.15 -28.81
N LEU A 70 5.15 -35.11 -29.64
CA LEU A 70 4.09 -34.94 -30.64
C LEU A 70 4.21 -35.83 -31.89
N VAL A 71 5.27 -36.63 -32.02
CA VAL A 71 5.54 -37.42 -33.23
C VAL A 71 5.05 -38.88 -33.09
N SER A 72 4.54 -39.27 -31.93
CA SER A 72 4.03 -40.64 -31.73
C SER A 72 2.70 -40.86 -32.47
N SER A 73 2.58 -41.96 -33.21
CA SER A 73 1.30 -42.42 -33.77
C SER A 73 0.45 -43.22 -32.78
N ASP A 74 0.94 -43.41 -31.56
CA ASP A 74 0.23 -44.10 -30.50
C ASP A 74 -0.85 -43.20 -29.87
N ARG A 75 -2.09 -43.70 -29.85
CA ARG A 75 -3.26 -42.94 -29.39
C ARG A 75 -3.18 -42.60 -27.90
N GLU A 76 -2.60 -43.48 -27.09
CA GLU A 76 -2.47 -43.26 -25.65
C GLU A 76 -1.47 -42.13 -25.36
N THR A 77 -0.33 -42.13 -26.06
CA THR A 77 0.68 -41.07 -25.95
C THR A 77 0.13 -39.71 -26.39
N VAL A 78 -0.61 -39.64 -27.51
CA VAL A 78 -1.25 -38.39 -27.96
C VAL A 78 -2.28 -37.88 -26.96
N ALA A 79 -3.07 -38.76 -26.33
CA ALA A 79 -4.04 -38.35 -25.32
C ALA A 79 -3.37 -37.77 -24.07
N LYS A 80 -2.27 -38.38 -23.58
CA LYS A 80 -1.48 -37.87 -22.45
C LYS A 80 -0.86 -36.51 -22.74
N ASN A 81 -0.37 -36.30 -23.97
CA ASN A 81 0.18 -35.03 -24.41
C ASN A 81 -0.85 -33.89 -24.39
N LEU A 82 -2.07 -34.16 -24.87
CA LEU A 82 -3.16 -33.18 -24.82
C LEU A 82 -3.56 -32.88 -23.37
N GLU A 83 -3.66 -33.90 -22.52
CA GLU A 83 -3.95 -33.71 -21.09
C GLU A 83 -2.88 -32.86 -20.39
N ALA A 84 -1.60 -33.02 -20.75
CA ALA A 84 -0.51 -32.21 -20.21
C ALA A 84 -0.66 -30.73 -20.64
N ILE A 85 -0.97 -30.47 -21.92
CA ILE A 85 -1.21 -29.11 -22.41
C ILE A 85 -2.42 -28.47 -21.71
N ASP A 86 -3.53 -29.20 -21.55
CA ASP A 86 -4.72 -28.72 -20.85
C ASP A 86 -4.43 -28.37 -19.39
N LYS A 87 -3.63 -29.20 -18.69
CA LYS A 87 -3.17 -28.90 -17.33
C LYS A 87 -2.27 -27.67 -17.28
N GLY A 88 -1.36 -27.51 -18.23
CA GLY A 88 -0.53 -26.32 -18.37
C GLY A 88 -1.37 -25.06 -18.56
N LEU A 89 -2.36 -25.10 -19.45
CA LEU A 89 -3.30 -23.99 -19.68
C LEU A 89 -4.12 -23.67 -18.43
N ALA A 90 -4.64 -24.68 -17.73
CA ALA A 90 -5.38 -24.50 -16.48
C ALA A 90 -4.51 -23.84 -15.40
N THR A 91 -3.23 -24.22 -15.29
CA THR A 91 -2.28 -23.64 -14.35
C THR A 91 -2.00 -22.16 -14.66
N ILE A 92 -1.82 -21.81 -15.94
CA ILE A 92 -1.67 -20.40 -16.37
C ILE A 92 -2.95 -19.61 -16.08
N ALA A 93 -4.11 -20.17 -16.38
CA ALA A 93 -5.39 -19.52 -16.13
C ALA A 93 -5.62 -19.26 -14.63
N SER A 94 -5.32 -20.25 -13.78
CA SER A 94 -5.38 -20.11 -12.32
C SER A 94 -4.43 -19.01 -11.83
N SER A 95 -3.18 -19.02 -12.30
CA SER A 95 -2.17 -18.01 -11.95
C SER A 95 -2.62 -16.60 -12.34
N ARG A 96 -3.18 -16.42 -13.55
CA ARG A 96 -3.74 -15.14 -14.00
C ARG A 96 -4.95 -14.71 -13.18
N ALA A 97 -5.81 -15.65 -12.79
CA ALA A 97 -6.97 -15.36 -11.93
C ALA A 97 -6.54 -14.87 -10.54
N VAL A 98 -5.52 -15.51 -9.94
CA VAL A 98 -4.95 -15.07 -8.66
C VAL A 98 -4.40 -13.65 -8.78
N LEU A 99 -3.60 -13.34 -9.81
CA LEU A 99 -3.08 -11.99 -10.06
C LEU A 99 -4.20 -10.97 -10.28
N GLY A 100 -5.27 -11.31 -11.00
CA GLY A 100 -6.42 -10.44 -11.19
C GLY A 100 -7.20 -10.16 -9.90
N SER A 101 -7.35 -11.18 -9.04
CA SER A 101 -7.93 -11.01 -7.70
C SER A 101 -7.07 -10.07 -6.85
N LEU A 102 -5.75 -10.18 -6.99
CA LEU A 102 -4.77 -9.37 -6.27
C LEU A 102 -4.79 -7.92 -6.70
N GLN A 103 -4.89 -7.68 -8.01
CA GLN A 103 -5.08 -6.35 -8.58
C GLN A 103 -6.35 -5.69 -8.02
N SER A 104 -7.45 -6.45 -7.93
CA SER A 104 -8.69 -5.96 -7.33
C SER A 104 -8.52 -5.61 -5.85
N ARG A 105 -7.82 -6.47 -5.08
CA ARG A 105 -7.51 -6.21 -3.67
C ARG A 105 -6.61 -5.00 -3.48
N LEU A 106 -5.58 -4.83 -4.31
CA LEU A 106 -4.70 -3.66 -4.31
C LEU A 106 -5.49 -2.38 -4.62
N GLY A 107 -6.38 -2.41 -5.62
CA GLY A 107 -7.27 -1.28 -5.92
C GLY A 107 -8.17 -0.90 -4.75
N ALA A 108 -8.76 -1.89 -4.08
CA ALA A 108 -9.57 -1.66 -2.88
C ALA A 108 -8.74 -1.09 -1.72
N ALA A 109 -7.53 -1.61 -1.50
CA ALA A 109 -6.62 -1.12 -0.46
C ALA A 109 -6.19 0.34 -0.74
N ILE A 110 -5.83 0.67 -1.98
CA ILE A 110 -5.49 2.05 -2.39
C ILE A 110 -6.64 3.01 -2.07
N ASN A 111 -7.86 2.64 -2.45
CA ASN A 111 -9.05 3.48 -2.19
C ASN A 111 -9.31 3.64 -0.69
N ASN A 112 -9.11 2.60 0.11
CA ASN A 112 -9.28 2.66 1.56
C ASN A 112 -8.21 3.54 2.23
N ILE A 113 -6.94 3.35 1.86
CA ILE A 113 -5.82 4.17 2.35
C ILE A 113 -6.03 5.64 1.99
N SER A 114 -6.42 5.94 0.75
CA SER A 114 -6.68 7.32 0.30
C SER A 114 -7.75 7.99 1.16
N GLN A 115 -8.89 7.33 1.38
CA GLN A 115 -9.96 7.84 2.26
C GLN A 115 -9.49 8.00 3.71
N GLY A 116 -8.71 7.04 4.20
CA GLY A 116 -8.12 7.11 5.53
C GLY A 116 -7.17 8.30 5.69
N THR A 117 -6.31 8.55 4.69
CA THR A 117 -5.39 9.70 4.69
C THR A 117 -6.12 11.03 4.64
N GLU A 118 -7.20 11.15 3.86
CA GLU A 118 -8.04 12.36 3.81
C GLU A 118 -8.72 12.60 5.17
N THR A 119 -9.30 11.55 5.76
CA THR A 119 -9.96 11.64 7.07
C THR A 119 -8.98 12.02 8.17
N MET A 120 -7.79 11.40 8.19
CA MET A 120 -6.73 11.70 9.16
C MET A 120 -6.19 13.13 8.99
N SER A 121 -6.00 13.57 7.74
CA SER A 121 -5.58 14.94 7.43
C SER A 121 -6.62 15.96 7.92
N ALA A 122 -7.90 15.72 7.65
CA ALA A 122 -9.00 16.57 8.11
C ALA A 122 -9.09 16.62 9.64
N ALA A 123 -8.93 15.48 10.32
CA ALA A 123 -8.88 15.43 11.78
C ALA A 123 -7.68 16.19 12.35
N SER A 124 -6.49 16.01 11.76
CA SER A 124 -5.28 16.74 12.16
C SER A 124 -5.42 18.26 11.94
N SER A 125 -6.09 18.71 10.86
CA SER A 125 -6.38 20.13 10.64
C SER A 125 -7.24 20.68 11.76
N ARG A 126 -8.35 19.99 12.09
CA ARG A 126 -9.27 20.43 13.15
C ARG A 126 -8.58 20.57 14.51
N ILE A 127 -7.71 19.62 14.86
CA ILE A 127 -6.95 19.68 16.12
C ILE A 127 -6.04 20.92 16.12
N ARG A 128 -5.25 21.11 15.05
CA ARG A 128 -4.34 22.26 14.93
C ARG A 128 -5.06 23.60 14.91
N ASP A 129 -6.22 23.67 14.25
CA ASP A 129 -7.04 24.87 14.17
C ASP A 129 -7.62 25.25 15.55
N VAL A 130 -8.05 24.26 16.34
CA VAL A 130 -8.52 24.45 17.73
C VAL A 130 -7.37 24.92 18.62
N ASP A 131 -6.21 24.26 18.56
CA ASP A 131 -5.04 24.64 19.36
C ASP A 131 -4.57 26.08 19.04
N PHE A 132 -4.57 26.45 17.75
CA PHE A 132 -4.22 27.81 17.33
C PHE A 132 -5.23 28.85 17.83
N ALA A 133 -6.52 28.54 17.78
CA ALA A 133 -7.58 29.41 18.29
C ALA A 133 -7.46 29.61 19.82
N GLU A 134 -7.18 28.54 20.58
CA GLU A 134 -6.99 28.60 22.03
C GLU A 134 -5.78 29.48 22.41
N GLU A 135 -4.62 29.26 21.77
CA GLU A 135 -3.42 30.06 22.05
C GLU A 135 -3.61 31.53 21.69
N THR A 136 -4.30 31.81 20.57
CA THR A 136 -4.61 33.18 20.16
C THR A 136 -5.57 33.86 21.15
N ALA A 137 -6.58 33.14 21.65
CA ALA A 137 -7.50 33.64 22.66
C ALA A 137 -6.77 33.93 23.99
N ARG A 138 -5.89 33.03 24.42
CA ARG A 138 -5.06 33.21 25.62
C ARG A 138 -4.11 34.39 25.50
N LEU A 139 -3.42 34.53 24.35
CA LEU A 139 -2.58 35.68 24.05
C LEU A 139 -3.37 36.99 24.09
N THR A 140 -4.57 37.00 23.53
CA THR A 140 -5.47 38.17 23.53
C THR A 140 -5.94 38.50 24.94
N GLN A 141 -6.36 37.51 25.72
CA GLN A 141 -6.74 37.67 27.12
C GLN A 141 -5.59 38.27 27.95
N ASN A 142 -4.37 37.76 27.79
CA ASN A 142 -3.18 38.26 28.48
C ASN A 142 -2.87 39.71 28.11
N ARG A 143 -3.05 40.10 26.83
CA ARG A 143 -2.90 41.49 26.39
C ARG A 143 -3.95 42.40 27.02
N ILE A 144 -5.22 41.97 27.06
CA ILE A 144 -6.31 42.72 27.70
C ILE A 144 -6.06 42.87 29.20
N LEU A 145 -5.67 41.80 29.90
CA LEU A 145 -5.33 41.85 31.32
C LEU A 145 -4.15 42.78 31.60
N SER A 146 -3.12 42.77 30.76
CA SER A 146 -1.97 43.67 30.89
C SER A 146 -2.36 45.14 30.69
N GLN A 147 -3.20 45.44 29.68
CA GLN A 147 -3.71 46.80 29.45
C GLN A 147 -4.66 47.26 30.56
N ALA A 148 -5.54 46.38 31.04
CA ALA A 148 -6.43 46.65 32.16
C ALA A 148 -5.65 46.86 33.46
N GLY A 149 -4.61 46.07 33.72
CA GLY A 149 -3.71 46.25 34.87
C GLY A 149 -3.01 47.61 34.86
N LEU A 150 -2.52 48.06 33.70
CA LEU A 150 -1.96 49.40 33.53
C LEU A 150 -2.99 50.51 33.74
N ALA A 151 -4.22 50.34 33.25
CA ALA A 151 -5.31 51.30 33.44
C ALA A 151 -5.80 51.37 34.90
N VAL A 152 -5.89 50.23 35.59
CA VAL A 152 -6.22 50.18 37.02
C VAL A 152 -5.10 50.81 37.84
N LEU A 153 -3.84 50.56 37.50
CA LEU A 153 -2.70 51.21 38.15
C LEU A 153 -2.72 52.73 37.97
N SER A 154 -2.99 53.22 36.75
CA SER A 154 -3.08 54.66 36.50
C SER A 154 -4.27 55.30 37.25
N GLN A 155 -5.42 54.62 37.29
CA GLN A 155 -6.61 55.08 38.01
C GLN A 155 -6.44 55.02 39.54
N ALA A 156 -5.73 54.02 40.06
CA ALA A 156 -5.35 53.91 41.46
C ALA A 156 -4.38 55.02 41.89
N ASN A 157 -3.45 55.42 41.01
CA ASN A 157 -2.52 56.53 41.28
C ASN A 157 -3.19 57.92 41.25
N GLN A 158 -4.31 58.10 40.54
CA GLN A 158 -5.03 59.38 40.48
C GLN A 158 -5.96 59.63 41.68
N ARG A 159 -6.44 58.57 42.36
CA ARG A 159 -7.33 58.69 43.52
C ARG A 159 -6.70 59.39 44.75
N PRO A 160 -5.45 59.09 45.15
CA PRO A 160 -4.78 59.79 46.25
C PRO A 160 -4.61 61.30 46.03
N GLU A 161 -4.31 61.72 44.80
CA GLU A 161 -4.16 63.13 44.42
C GLU A 161 -5.48 63.91 44.59
N MET A 162 -6.61 63.32 44.20
CA MET A 162 -7.93 63.93 44.42
C MET A 162 -8.33 63.94 45.90
N ALA A 163 -7.92 62.95 46.69
CA ALA A 163 -8.17 62.95 48.13
C ALA A 163 -7.34 64.03 48.85
N LEU A 164 -6.11 64.29 48.39
CA LEU A 164 -5.25 65.37 48.90
C LEU A 164 -5.78 66.77 48.55
N SER A 165 -6.47 66.95 47.41
CA SER A 165 -7.08 68.25 47.08
C SER A 165 -8.32 68.56 47.93
N LEU A 166 -9.01 67.53 48.45
CA LEU A 166 -10.14 67.66 49.38
C LEU A 166 -9.73 67.89 50.84
N LEU A 167 -8.44 67.74 51.17
CA LEU A 167 -7.87 67.98 52.50
C LEU A 167 -7.18 69.36 52.64
N ARG A 168 -7.35 70.24 51.64
CA ARG A 168 -6.91 71.65 51.68
C ARG A 168 -8.11 72.56 51.83
#